data_AF-A0ABD0PID5-F1
#
_entry.id   AF-A0ABD0PID5-F1
#
_cell.length_a   1.000
_cell.length_b   1.000
_cell.length_c   1.000
_cell.angle_alpha   90.00
_cell.angle_beta   90.00
_cell.angle_gamma   90.00
#
_symmetry.space_group_name_H-M   'P 1'
#
loop_
_entity.id
_entity.type
_entity.pdbx_description
1 polymer ?
#
loop_
_entity_poly.entity_id
_entity_poly.type
_entity_poly.pdbx_seq_one_letter_code
_entity_poly.pdbx_strand_id
1 'polypeptide(L)' 'ADYVQPVVAVKLLLTTEEDFNTELTIECKVDGSDLLNNDDRDKFLGRVIFRVKVS' A
#
# COMPACT_ATOMS: atom_id res chain seq x y z
N ALA A 1 -10.68 -23.77 -14.75
CA ALA A 1 -10.84 -22.87 -13.59
C ALA A 1 -9.48 -22.28 -13.32
N ASP A 2 -9.02 -21.45 -14.25
CA ASP A 2 -7.60 -21.11 -14.44
C ASP A 2 -7.41 -19.58 -14.46
N TYR A 3 -8.38 -18.84 -13.94
CA TYR A 3 -8.27 -17.41 -13.79
C TYR A 3 -7.30 -17.07 -12.67
N VAL A 4 -6.39 -16.13 -12.95
CA VAL A 4 -5.47 -15.55 -11.98
C VAL A 4 -5.64 -14.04 -11.98
N GLN A 5 -5.67 -13.47 -10.79
CA GLN A 5 -5.71 -12.03 -10.60
C GLN A 5 -4.35 -11.40 -10.95
N PRO A 6 -4.32 -10.22 -11.60
CA PRO A 6 -3.08 -9.49 -11.81
C PRO A 6 -2.51 -9.03 -10.45
N VAL A 7 -1.18 -9.00 -10.37
CA VAL A 7 -0.45 -8.56 -9.17
C VAL A 7 0.51 -7.44 -9.52
N VAL A 8 0.78 -6.57 -8.55
CA VAL A 8 1.72 -5.45 -8.68
C VAL A 8 2.74 -5.54 -7.55
N ALA A 9 4.03 -5.49 -7.89
CA ALA A 9 5.10 -5.41 -6.91
C ALA A 9 5.43 -3.94 -6.62
N VAL A 10 5.44 -3.56 -5.34
CA VAL A 10 5.83 -2.22 -4.89
C VAL A 10 7.23 -2.28 -4.29
N LYS A 11 8.16 -1.48 -4.82
CA LYS A 11 9.51 -1.32 -4.27
C LYS A 11 9.57 -0.01 -3.50
N LEU A 12 9.78 -0.10 -2.19
CA LEU A 12 10.03 1.06 -1.35
C LEU A 12 11.48 1.52 -1.54
N LEU A 13 11.67 2.81 -1.84
CA LEU A 13 12.99 3.43 -1.98
C LEU A 13 13.26 4.26 -0.73
N LEU A 14 13.91 3.64 0.26
CA LEU A 14 14.38 4.31 1.47
C LEU A 14 15.79 4.82 1.20
N THR A 15 16.00 6.13 1.20
CA THR A 15 17.24 6.76 0.72
C THR A 15 17.96 7.60 1.76
N THR A 16 17.25 8.01 2.81
CA THR A 16 17.80 8.83 3.89
C THR A 16 18.03 7.99 5.14
N GLU A 17 18.97 8.38 6.00
CA GLU A 17 19.20 7.68 7.26
C GLU A 17 17.98 7.73 8.19
N GLU A 18 17.13 8.76 8.07
CA GLU A 18 15.91 8.94 8.85
C GLU A 18 14.84 7.87 8.55
N ASP A 19 14.88 7.29 7.34
CA ASP A 19 13.98 6.22 6.92
C ASP A 19 14.28 4.88 7.62
N PHE A 20 15.51 4.69 8.12
CA PHE A 20 15.95 3.46 8.78
C PHE A 20 15.71 3.52 10.29
N ASN A 21 15.50 2.35 10.88
CA ASN A 21 15.23 2.15 12.30
C ASN A 21 13.95 2.85 12.83
N THR A 22 13.18 3.47 11.93
CA THR A 22 11.90 4.14 12.18
C THR A 22 10.73 3.29 11.69
N GLU A 23 9.57 3.37 12.35
CA GLU A 23 8.33 2.75 11.86
C GLU A 23 7.67 3.65 10.81
N LEU A 24 7.61 3.18 9.57
CA LEU A 24 6.99 3.86 8.45
C LEU A 24 5.58 3.30 8.22
N THR A 25 4.57 4.18 8.12
CA THR A 25 3.21 3.79 7.72
C THR A 25 3.04 4.06 6.24
N ILE A 26 2.76 3.00 5.46
CA ILE A 26 2.60 3.07 4.01
C ILE A 26 1.13 2.79 3.66
N GLU A 27 0.54 3.65 2.84
CA GLU A 27 -0.77 3.44 2.22
C GLU A 27 -0.59 3.25 0.71
N CYS A 28 -1.06 2.13 0.18
CA CYS A 28 -1.14 1.88 -1.26
C CYS A 28 -2.61 1.94 -1.67
N LYS A 29 -2.96 2.90 -2.54
CA LYS A 29 -4.32 3.13 -3.02
C LYS A 29 -4.40 2.88 -4.53
N VAL A 30 -5.49 2.26 -4.97
CA VAL A 30 -5.77 2.01 -6.39
C VAL A 30 -6.73 3.07 -6.89
N ASP A 31 -6.36 3.81 -7.94
CA ASP A 31 -7.21 4.80 -8.59
C ASP A 31 -7.86 4.26 -9.88
N GLY A 32 -9.08 4.70 -10.16
CA GLY A 32 -9.86 4.22 -11.31
C GLY A 32 -11.27 4.81 -11.31
N SER A 33 -11.98 4.68 -12.43
CA SER A 33 -13.30 5.29 -12.63
C SER A 33 -14.43 4.62 -11.83
N ASP A 34 -14.31 3.32 -11.51
CA ASP A 34 -15.33 2.53 -10.79
C ASP A 34 -14.80 1.99 -9.44
N LEU A 35 -14.01 2.80 -8.73
CA LEU A 35 -13.45 2.42 -7.42
C LEU A 35 -13.99 3.31 -6.30
N LEU A 36 -14.46 2.68 -5.22
CA LEU A 36 -14.97 3.36 -4.02
C LEU A 36 -13.88 3.51 -2.95
N ASN A 37 -12.74 4.06 -3.32
CA ASN A 37 -11.52 4.06 -2.51
C ASN A 37 -11.42 5.22 -1.48
N ASN A 38 -12.54 5.90 -1.18
CA ASN A 38 -12.62 7.08 -0.32
C ASN A 38 -13.52 6.88 0.92
N ASP A 39 -13.84 5.64 1.32
CA ASP A 39 -14.63 5.37 2.53
C ASP A 39 -13.73 5.36 3.79
N ASP A 40 -13.90 6.35 4.66
CA ASP A 40 -13.10 6.49 5.89
C ASP A 40 -13.35 5.39 6.94
N ARG A 41 -14.48 4.69 6.87
CA ARG A 41 -14.81 3.57 7.76
C ARG A 41 -14.18 2.27 7.26
N ASP A 42 -14.16 2.07 5.94
CA ASP A 42 -13.51 0.92 5.31
C ASP A 42 -12.12 1.26 4.76
N LYS A 43 -11.12 1.05 5.61
CA LYS A 43 -9.71 1.29 5.27
C LYS A 43 -9.10 0.25 4.32
N PHE A 44 -9.87 -0.72 3.85
CA PHE A 44 -9.41 -1.76 2.92
C PHE A 44 -10.15 -1.74 1.57
N LEU A 45 -11.11 -0.84 1.39
CA LEU A 45 -11.81 -0.65 0.12
C LEU A 45 -10.91 0.12 -0.87
N GLY A 46 -10.31 -0.59 -1.82
CA GLY A 46 -9.45 0.01 -2.85
C GLY A 46 -8.10 0.54 -2.35
N ARG A 47 -7.71 0.20 -1.12
CA ARG A 47 -6.43 0.59 -0.52
C ARG A 47 -5.95 -0.45 0.49
N VAL A 48 -4.65 -0.48 0.76
CA VAL A 48 -4.04 -1.29 1.83
C VAL A 48 -3.06 -0.42 2.60
N ILE A 49 -3.11 -0.54 3.93
CA ILE A 49 -2.22 0.20 4.84
C ILE A 49 -1.41 -0.82 5.63
N PHE A 50 -0.10 -0.65 5.67
CA PHE A 50 0.80 -1.50 6.45
C PHE A 50 1.91 -0.67 7.08
N ARG A 51 2.52 -1.22 8.13
CA ARG A 51 3.67 -0.62 8.79
C ARG A 51 4.92 -1.44 8.49
N VAL A 52 6.02 -0.76 8.26
CA VAL A 52 7.32 -1.39 8.01
C VAL A 52 8.39 -0.65 8.80
N LYS A 53 9.30 -1.41 9.40
CA LYS A 53 10.55 -0.89 9.96
C LYS A 53 11.68 -1.67 9.34
N VAL A 54 12.61 -0.96 8.70
CA VAL A 54 13.83 -1.53 8.15
C VAL A 54 14.95 -1.18 9.12
N SER A 55 15.65 -2.19 9.63
CA SER A 55 16.74 -2.03 10.61
C SER A 55 18.07 -2.37 9.99
#